data_AF-A0A933P1Z6-F1
#
_entry.id   AF-A0A933P1Z6-F1
#
_cell.length_a   1.000
_cell.length_b   1.000
_cell.length_c   1.000
_cell.angle_alpha   90.00
_cell.angle_beta   90.00
_cell.angle_gamma   90.00
#
_symmetry.space_group_name_H-M   'P 1'
#
loop_
_entity.id
_entity.type
_entity.pdbx_description
1 polymer ?
#
loop_
_entity_poly.entity_id
_entity_poly.type
_entity_poly.pdbx_seq_one_letter_code
_entity_poly.pdbx_strand_id
1 'polypeptide(L)'
;MKKNILLLCLLLYFAEYFSEISFSKEEFKESNCSSTKEFITVIQFFREKKNFSVIEQESKKIAHYVSKGCTGAAQRFISIFELLSQAGLGTKDAIQTALEFANKTYSETETFALVFTKAYLSEYLDLDLYSSIKLAKSLMYEFKGDAVGVREDFEKIIQFCINSKDLDLPKPQCGEWAAKTAKLGERFSGGIADGFIRTFVFAHAKTGAALSTFDALRLSELVLSHGPGSAENFIQAYKFGVSKNGLRLSGQEALHFAKEMAEYTSMPTPENPVLASHK
;
A
#
# COMPACT_ATOMS: atom_id res chain seq x y z
N MET A 1 -16.53 2.29 29.02
CA MET A 1 -15.16 1.74 29.03
C MET A 1 -15.11 0.20 29.12
N LYS A 2 -15.91 -0.50 29.94
CA LYS A 2 -15.82 -1.98 30.07
C LYS A 2 -16.21 -2.80 28.82
N LYS A 3 -17.03 -2.26 27.89
CA LYS A 3 -17.42 -2.96 26.65
C LYS A 3 -16.32 -3.02 25.58
N ASN A 4 -15.40 -2.05 25.54
CA ASN A 4 -14.33 -2.02 24.53
C ASN A 4 -13.17 -2.97 24.85
N ILE A 5 -12.96 -3.27 26.14
CA ILE A 5 -11.93 -4.22 26.59
C ILE A 5 -12.30 -5.66 26.19
N LEU A 6 -13.59 -6.01 26.21
CA LEU A 6 -14.05 -7.35 25.81
C LEU A 6 -13.91 -7.59 24.30
N LEU A 7 -14.08 -6.55 23.48
CA LEU A 7 -13.91 -6.62 22.03
C LEU A 7 -12.42 -6.76 21.65
N LEU A 8 -11.54 -6.02 22.34
CA LEU A 8 -10.08 -6.12 22.18
C LEU A 8 -9.54 -7.50 22.59
N CYS A 9 -10.04 -8.08 23.68
CA CYS A 9 -9.65 -9.45 24.09
C CYS A 9 -10.14 -10.51 23.10
N LEU A 10 -11.33 -10.36 22.52
CA LEU A 10 -11.82 -11.30 21.48
C LEU A 10 -10.98 -11.20 20.20
N LEU A 11 -10.61 -9.99 19.77
CA LEU A 11 -9.77 -9.81 18.57
C LEU A 11 -8.34 -10.34 18.75
N LEU A 12 -7.75 -10.20 19.94
CA LEU A 12 -6.43 -10.77 20.25
C LEU A 12 -6.45 -12.31 20.34
N TYR A 13 -7.53 -12.89 20.87
CA TYR A 13 -7.66 -14.36 20.97
C TYR A 13 -7.80 -15.03 19.58
N PHE A 14 -8.35 -14.32 18.59
CA PHE A 14 -8.41 -14.83 17.20
C PHE A 14 -7.08 -14.67 16.45
N ALA A 15 -6.22 -13.73 16.82
CA ALA A 15 -4.88 -13.60 16.22
C ALA A 15 -3.99 -14.82 16.54
N GLU A 16 -4.14 -15.43 17.71
CA GLU A 16 -3.44 -16.67 18.07
C GLU A 16 -4.03 -17.90 17.37
N TYR A 17 -5.34 -17.93 17.10
CA TYR A 17 -5.99 -19.06 16.39
C TYR A 17 -5.68 -19.11 14.89
N PHE A 18 -5.28 -18.00 14.27
CA PHE A 18 -4.84 -17.97 12.87
C PHE A 18 -3.38 -18.44 12.67
N SER A 19 -2.66 -18.77 13.74
CA SER A 19 -1.25 -19.18 13.66
C SER A 19 -1.02 -20.64 13.26
N GLU A 20 -2.06 -21.47 13.13
CA GLU A 20 -1.92 -22.88 12.71
C GLU A 20 -2.38 -23.19 11.27
N ILE A 21 -2.88 -22.20 10.51
CA ILE A 21 -2.98 -22.36 9.05
C ILE A 21 -1.70 -21.81 8.44
N SER A 22 -0.60 -22.52 8.64
CA SER A 22 0.61 -22.35 7.84
C SER A 22 0.32 -22.84 6.42
N PHE A 23 -0.38 -22.02 5.64
CA PHE A 23 -0.60 -22.24 4.22
C PHE A 23 0.74 -21.97 3.53
N SER A 24 1.39 -23.02 3.05
CA SER A 24 2.61 -22.91 2.27
C SER A 24 2.37 -21.96 1.10
N LYS A 25 3.09 -20.84 1.08
CA LYS A 25 3.23 -19.93 -0.08
C LYS A 25 4.05 -20.64 -1.15
N GLU A 26 3.53 -21.74 -1.70
CA GLU A 26 4.04 -22.31 -2.94
C GLU A 26 3.25 -21.69 -4.09
N GLU A 27 3.96 -20.90 -4.89
CA GLU A 27 3.50 -20.41 -6.18
C GLU A 27 3.38 -21.62 -7.14
N PHE A 28 2.33 -22.43 -6.94
CA PHE A 28 2.07 -23.61 -7.76
C PHE A 28 1.76 -23.18 -9.20
N LYS A 29 2.76 -23.31 -10.07
CA LYS A 29 2.56 -23.45 -11.52
C LYS A 29 1.99 -24.84 -11.81
N GLU A 30 0.74 -25.06 -11.43
CA GLU A 30 -0.03 -26.23 -11.90
C GLU A 30 -1.20 -25.79 -12.76
N SER A 31 -1.22 -26.29 -13.99
CA SER A 31 -2.20 -25.98 -15.04
C SER A 31 -3.59 -26.60 -14.82
N ASN A 32 -3.90 -27.05 -13.61
CA ASN A 32 -5.15 -27.72 -13.28
C ASN A 32 -6.04 -26.82 -12.42
N CYS A 33 -6.87 -26.02 -13.08
CA CYS A 33 -7.91 -25.23 -12.45
C CYS A 33 -8.97 -26.15 -11.80
N SER A 34 -9.09 -26.13 -10.48
CA SER A 34 -10.09 -26.92 -9.74
C SER A 34 -11.40 -26.14 -9.53
N SER A 35 -12.03 -25.67 -10.61
CA SER A 35 -13.24 -24.82 -10.53
C SER A 35 -14.39 -25.46 -9.74
N THR A 36 -14.57 -26.77 -9.82
CA THR A 36 -15.55 -27.51 -9.02
C THR A 36 -15.28 -27.40 -7.51
N LYS A 37 -14.01 -27.47 -7.08
CA LYS A 37 -13.62 -27.30 -5.68
C LYS A 37 -13.93 -25.88 -5.20
N GLU A 38 -13.61 -24.87 -6.01
CA GLU A 38 -13.91 -23.46 -5.69
C GLU A 38 -15.42 -23.23 -5.54
N PHE A 39 -16.24 -23.79 -6.44
CA PHE A 39 -17.69 -23.73 -6.36
C PHE A 39 -18.22 -24.35 -5.05
N ILE A 40 -17.79 -25.58 -4.74
CA ILE A 40 -18.22 -26.31 -3.54
C ILE A 40 -17.86 -25.52 -2.28
N THR A 41 -16.64 -24.96 -2.24
CA THR A 41 -16.12 -24.19 -1.10
C THR A 41 -17.01 -22.99 -0.80
N VAL A 42 -17.40 -22.22 -1.82
CA VAL A 42 -18.28 -21.04 -1.63
C VAL A 42 -19.68 -21.44 -1.18
N ILE A 43 -20.24 -22.54 -1.70
CA ILE A 43 -21.54 -23.06 -1.23
C ILE A 43 -21.48 -23.48 0.23
N GLN A 44 -20.45 -24.23 0.62
CA GLN A 44 -20.28 -24.67 2.01
C GLN A 44 -20.13 -23.47 2.95
N PHE A 45 -19.32 -22.48 2.57
CA PHE A 45 -19.16 -21.23 3.30
C PHE A 45 -20.50 -20.54 3.62
N PHE A 46 -21.37 -20.32 2.63
CA PHE A 46 -22.67 -19.69 2.87
C PHE A 46 -23.63 -20.55 3.70
N ARG A 47 -23.58 -21.88 3.56
CA ARG A 47 -24.41 -22.80 4.36
C ARG A 47 -24.01 -22.82 5.83
N GLU A 48 -22.72 -22.73 6.11
CA GLU A 48 -22.17 -22.66 7.46
C GLU A 48 -22.49 -21.31 8.12
N LYS A 49 -22.42 -20.23 7.36
CA LYS A 49 -22.60 -18.87 7.86
C LYS A 49 -24.05 -18.38 7.71
N LYS A 50 -24.95 -18.96 8.50
CA LYS A 50 -26.40 -18.64 8.48
C LYS A 50 -26.75 -17.16 8.73
N ASN A 51 -25.84 -16.39 9.31
CA ASN A 51 -26.07 -14.98 9.68
C ASN A 51 -26.11 -14.02 8.48
N PHE A 52 -25.64 -14.45 7.30
CA PHE A 52 -25.58 -13.59 6.12
C PHE A 52 -26.87 -13.56 5.29
N SER A 53 -27.86 -14.39 5.60
CA SER A 53 -29.18 -14.43 4.93
C SER A 53 -29.12 -14.57 3.40
N VAL A 54 -28.07 -15.20 2.86
CA VAL A 54 -27.93 -15.44 1.42
C VAL A 54 -28.70 -16.71 1.06
N ILE A 55 -29.68 -16.59 0.17
CA ILE A 55 -30.49 -17.75 -0.25
C ILE A 55 -29.68 -18.72 -1.13
N GLU A 56 -30.05 -19.99 -1.13
CA GLU A 56 -29.33 -21.05 -1.85
C GLU A 56 -29.18 -20.76 -3.36
N GLN A 57 -30.20 -20.18 -4.00
CA GLN A 57 -30.13 -19.82 -5.43
C GLN A 57 -29.10 -18.72 -5.71
N GLU A 58 -28.99 -17.74 -4.82
CA GLU A 58 -27.99 -16.67 -4.93
C GLU A 58 -26.58 -17.19 -4.63
N SER A 59 -26.45 -18.04 -3.61
CA SER A 59 -25.20 -18.73 -3.28
C SER A 59 -24.65 -19.50 -4.48
N LYS A 60 -25.51 -20.19 -5.24
CA LYS A 60 -25.12 -20.87 -6.49
C LYS A 60 -24.63 -19.92 -7.58
N LYS A 61 -25.23 -18.73 -7.72
CA LYS A 61 -24.77 -17.71 -8.68
C LYS A 61 -23.40 -17.17 -8.29
N ILE A 62 -23.21 -16.86 -7.00
CA ILE A 62 -21.94 -16.37 -6.45
C ILE A 62 -20.85 -17.44 -6.62
N ALA A 63 -21.11 -18.68 -6.20
CA ALA A 63 -20.18 -19.80 -6.34
C ALA A 63 -19.80 -20.05 -7.82
N HIS A 64 -20.77 -19.96 -8.74
CA HIS A 64 -20.50 -20.06 -10.16
C HIS A 64 -19.57 -18.95 -10.66
N TYR A 65 -19.80 -17.71 -10.23
CA TYR A 65 -18.90 -16.59 -10.58
C TYR A 65 -17.49 -16.83 -10.03
N VAL A 66 -17.38 -17.10 -8.73
CA VAL A 66 -16.09 -17.29 -8.05
C VAL A 66 -15.30 -18.44 -8.68
N SER A 67 -15.96 -19.54 -9.06
CA SER A 67 -15.30 -20.70 -9.68
C SER A 67 -14.59 -20.40 -11.00
N LYS A 68 -14.90 -19.27 -11.67
CA LYS A 68 -14.22 -18.82 -12.90
C LYS A 68 -12.82 -18.28 -12.64
N GLY A 69 -12.53 -17.85 -11.41
CA GLY A 69 -11.21 -17.37 -10.99
C GLY A 69 -10.17 -18.48 -10.74
N CYS A 70 -10.55 -19.74 -10.95
CA CYS A 70 -9.70 -20.92 -10.78
C CYS A 70 -9.10 -21.03 -9.37
N THR A 71 -7.95 -21.71 -9.25
CA THR A 71 -7.34 -22.10 -7.99
C THR A 71 -7.19 -20.92 -7.01
N GLY A 72 -7.79 -21.06 -5.83
CA GLY A 72 -7.73 -20.07 -4.76
C GLY A 72 -8.79 -18.95 -4.83
N ALA A 73 -9.67 -18.95 -5.84
CA ALA A 73 -10.67 -17.90 -6.00
C ALA A 73 -11.66 -17.84 -4.83
N ALA A 74 -12.10 -19.00 -4.32
CA ALA A 74 -12.97 -19.09 -3.15
C ALA A 74 -12.28 -18.54 -1.90
N GLN A 75 -11.00 -18.86 -1.70
CA GLN A 75 -10.25 -18.35 -0.55
C GLN A 75 -10.13 -16.82 -0.58
N ARG A 76 -9.76 -16.24 -1.73
CA ARG A 76 -9.69 -14.78 -1.89
C ARG A 76 -11.05 -14.14 -1.68
N PHE A 77 -12.10 -14.67 -2.29
CA PHE A 77 -13.48 -14.20 -2.09
C PHE A 77 -13.88 -14.23 -0.61
N ILE A 78 -13.72 -15.37 0.07
CA ILE A 78 -14.11 -15.55 1.47
C ILE A 78 -13.34 -14.58 2.37
N SER A 79 -12.02 -14.45 2.17
CA SER A 79 -11.19 -13.57 2.99
C SER A 79 -11.64 -12.11 2.95
N ILE A 80 -11.95 -11.58 1.76
CA ILE A 80 -12.43 -10.20 1.61
C ILE A 80 -13.87 -10.06 2.13
N PHE A 81 -14.73 -11.03 1.84
CA PHE A 81 -16.10 -11.00 2.31
C PHE A 81 -16.18 -11.00 3.85
N GLU A 82 -15.42 -11.87 4.51
CA GLU A 82 -15.39 -11.94 5.98
C GLU A 82 -14.80 -10.67 6.58
N LEU A 83 -13.68 -10.17 6.05
CA LEU A 83 -13.05 -8.92 6.50
C LEU A 83 -14.04 -7.74 6.48
N LEU A 84 -14.73 -7.55 5.35
CA LEU A 84 -15.66 -6.44 5.20
C LEU A 84 -16.94 -6.63 6.03
N SER A 85 -17.44 -7.86 6.11
CA SER A 85 -18.61 -8.16 6.95
C SER A 85 -18.32 -7.94 8.43
N GLN A 86 -17.12 -8.31 8.91
CA GLN A 86 -16.68 -8.04 10.28
C GLN A 86 -16.55 -6.54 10.56
N ALA A 87 -16.12 -5.75 9.58
CA ALA A 87 -16.10 -4.30 9.66
C ALA A 87 -17.50 -3.65 9.55
N GLY A 88 -18.57 -4.44 9.44
CA GLY A 88 -19.95 -3.97 9.43
C GLY A 88 -20.49 -3.59 8.04
N LEU A 89 -19.80 -3.95 6.96
CA LEU A 89 -20.34 -3.75 5.61
C LEU A 89 -21.54 -4.69 5.38
N GLY A 90 -22.61 -4.17 4.79
CA GLY A 90 -23.79 -4.97 4.48
C GLY A 90 -23.46 -6.13 3.55
N THR A 91 -24.09 -7.29 3.78
CA THR A 91 -23.81 -8.55 3.05
C THR A 91 -23.74 -8.36 1.53
N LYS A 92 -24.67 -7.62 0.94
CA LYS A 92 -24.72 -7.37 -0.51
C LYS A 92 -23.47 -6.65 -1.01
N ASP A 93 -23.06 -5.59 -0.33
CA ASP A 93 -21.90 -4.78 -0.71
C ASP A 93 -20.58 -5.53 -0.45
N ALA A 94 -20.54 -6.33 0.62
CA ALA A 94 -19.43 -7.23 0.92
C ALA A 94 -19.28 -8.31 -0.15
N ILE A 95 -20.38 -8.95 -0.59
CA ILE A 95 -20.36 -9.91 -1.72
C ILE A 95 -19.86 -9.20 -2.97
N GLN A 96 -20.44 -8.05 -3.34
CA GLN A 96 -20.08 -7.33 -4.55
C GLN A 96 -18.58 -7.00 -4.57
N THR A 97 -18.04 -6.51 -3.45
CA THR A 97 -16.62 -6.20 -3.36
C THR A 97 -15.76 -7.45 -3.41
N ALA A 98 -16.11 -8.50 -2.66
CA ALA A 98 -15.36 -9.76 -2.64
C ALA A 98 -15.34 -10.49 -3.99
N LEU A 99 -16.41 -10.38 -4.79
CA LEU A 99 -16.46 -10.92 -6.15
C LEU A 99 -15.35 -10.32 -7.03
N GLU A 100 -14.99 -9.05 -6.84
CA GLU A 100 -13.90 -8.42 -7.58
C GLU A 100 -12.55 -9.11 -7.31
N PHE A 101 -12.35 -9.66 -6.10
CA PHE A 101 -11.11 -10.30 -5.66
C PHE A 101 -11.02 -11.79 -5.99
N ALA A 102 -12.12 -12.43 -6.37
CA ALA A 102 -12.10 -13.83 -6.82
C ALA A 102 -11.12 -14.05 -8.00
N ASN A 103 -10.98 -13.05 -8.87
CA ASN A 103 -10.11 -13.08 -10.05
C ASN A 103 -8.77 -12.35 -9.86
N LYS A 104 -8.46 -11.92 -8.64
CA LYS A 104 -7.19 -11.25 -8.32
C LYS A 104 -6.12 -12.24 -7.89
N THR A 105 -4.89 -11.79 -7.81
CA THR A 105 -3.79 -12.56 -7.19
C THR A 105 -3.91 -12.56 -5.67
N TYR A 106 -3.21 -13.48 -5.01
CA TYR A 106 -3.09 -13.45 -3.54
C TYR A 106 -2.39 -12.17 -3.06
N SER A 107 -1.36 -11.69 -3.77
CA SER A 107 -0.66 -10.46 -3.41
C SER A 107 -1.58 -9.23 -3.44
N GLU A 108 -2.42 -9.09 -4.47
CA GLU A 108 -3.42 -8.03 -4.53
C GLU A 108 -4.47 -8.16 -3.40
N THR A 109 -4.90 -9.39 -3.09
CA THR A 109 -5.87 -9.64 -2.02
C THR A 109 -5.30 -9.30 -0.64
N GLU A 110 -4.07 -9.75 -0.35
CA GLU A 110 -3.35 -9.42 0.88
C GLU A 110 -3.11 -7.91 1.00
N THR A 111 -2.76 -7.25 -0.10
CA THR A 111 -2.52 -5.80 -0.10
C THR A 111 -3.80 -5.02 0.17
N PHE A 112 -4.92 -5.39 -0.47
CA PHE A 112 -6.21 -4.79 -0.14
C PHE A 112 -6.54 -4.96 1.35
N ALA A 113 -6.41 -6.17 1.88
CA ALA A 113 -6.73 -6.47 3.26
C ALA A 113 -5.88 -5.64 4.23
N LEU A 114 -4.58 -5.52 3.98
CA LEU A 114 -3.67 -4.72 4.79
C LEU A 114 -4.03 -3.23 4.73
N VAL A 115 -4.17 -2.67 3.53
CA VAL A 115 -4.49 -1.24 3.36
C VAL A 115 -5.83 -0.92 4.00
N PHE A 116 -6.85 -1.75 3.78
CA PHE A 116 -8.17 -1.59 4.39
C PHE A 116 -8.07 -1.60 5.92
N THR A 117 -7.36 -2.56 6.49
CA THR A 117 -7.22 -2.71 7.95
C THR A 117 -6.52 -1.51 8.57
N LYS A 118 -5.40 -1.05 7.98
CA LYS A 118 -4.68 0.15 8.43
C LYS A 118 -5.49 1.44 8.20
N ALA A 119 -6.35 1.46 7.18
CA ALA A 119 -7.24 2.58 6.94
C ALA A 119 -8.35 2.67 7.99
N TYR A 120 -8.94 1.53 8.35
CA TYR A 120 -10.14 1.47 9.17
C TYR A 120 -9.85 1.51 10.68
N LEU A 121 -8.77 0.86 11.13
CA LEU A 121 -8.50 0.74 12.57
C LEU A 121 -8.06 2.06 13.20
N SER A 122 -8.63 2.34 14.38
CA SER A 122 -8.39 3.57 15.13
C SER A 122 -6.95 3.80 15.58
N GLU A 123 -6.14 2.75 15.73
CA GLU A 123 -4.72 2.89 16.07
C GLU A 123 -3.87 3.40 14.89
N TYR A 124 -4.39 3.29 13.66
CA TYR A 124 -3.76 3.77 12.44
C TYR A 124 -4.51 5.01 11.92
N LEU A 125 -5.25 4.90 10.82
CA LEU A 125 -5.86 6.05 10.16
C LEU A 125 -7.26 6.43 10.63
N ASP A 126 -7.98 5.51 11.29
CA ASP A 126 -9.33 5.76 11.82
C ASP A 126 -10.31 6.33 10.78
N LEU A 127 -10.25 5.85 9.53
CA LEU A 127 -11.18 6.24 8.48
C LEU A 127 -12.51 5.51 8.65
N ASP A 128 -13.59 6.13 8.16
CA ASP A 128 -14.86 5.42 8.04
C ASP A 128 -14.75 4.24 7.07
N LEU A 129 -15.71 3.31 7.19
CA LEU A 129 -15.74 2.07 6.42
C LEU A 129 -15.62 2.30 4.90
N TYR A 130 -16.36 3.26 4.36
CA TYR A 130 -16.40 3.50 2.91
C TYR A 130 -15.13 4.19 2.42
N SER A 131 -14.61 5.15 3.18
CA SER A 131 -13.31 5.77 2.89
C SER A 131 -12.16 4.77 2.94
N SER A 132 -12.20 3.83 3.89
CA SER A 132 -11.21 2.74 4.01
C SER A 132 -11.23 1.81 2.80
N ILE A 133 -12.42 1.38 2.37
CA ILE A 133 -12.59 0.57 1.15
C ILE A 133 -12.10 1.33 -0.07
N LYS A 134 -12.47 2.62 -0.21
CA LYS A 134 -12.05 3.45 -1.34
C LYS A 134 -10.54 3.58 -1.41
N LEU A 135 -9.88 3.83 -0.28
CA LEU A 135 -8.42 3.93 -0.20
C LEU A 135 -7.75 2.62 -0.64
N ALA A 136 -8.20 1.49 -0.08
CA ALA A 136 -7.70 0.16 -0.40
C ALA A 136 -7.90 -0.20 -1.88
N LYS A 137 -9.08 0.09 -2.45
CA LYS A 137 -9.36 -0.10 -3.88
C LYS A 137 -8.45 0.77 -4.75
N SER A 138 -8.15 1.99 -4.34
CA SER A 138 -7.31 2.92 -5.12
C SER A 138 -5.87 2.42 -5.30
N LEU A 139 -5.34 1.65 -4.34
CA LEU A 139 -4.00 1.06 -4.44
C LEU A 139 -3.99 -0.25 -5.24
N MET A 140 -5.16 -0.83 -5.53
CA MET A 140 -5.27 -2.13 -6.21
C MET A 140 -5.75 -2.05 -7.64
N TYR A 141 -6.60 -1.10 -7.98
CA TYR A 141 -7.12 -0.96 -9.35
C TYR A 141 -6.33 0.02 -10.20
N GLU A 142 -5.74 1.03 -9.58
CA GLU A 142 -5.04 2.09 -10.32
C GLU A 142 -3.54 1.83 -10.43
N PHE A 143 -3.05 0.78 -9.78
CA PHE A 143 -1.63 0.45 -9.69
C PHE A 143 -1.28 -0.75 -10.56
N LYS A 144 -0.33 -0.58 -11.48
CA LYS A 144 0.13 -1.63 -12.41
C LYS A 144 1.52 -2.20 -12.07
N GLY A 145 2.08 -1.86 -10.91
CA GLY A 145 3.41 -2.31 -10.48
C GLY A 145 3.37 -3.53 -9.56
N ASP A 146 4.44 -3.72 -8.78
CA ASP A 146 4.52 -4.77 -7.76
C ASP A 146 3.64 -4.44 -6.53
N ALA A 147 2.57 -5.22 -6.34
CA ALA A 147 1.65 -5.06 -5.24
C ALA A 147 2.33 -5.22 -3.87
N VAL A 148 3.39 -6.04 -3.77
CA VAL A 148 4.15 -6.21 -2.53
C VAL A 148 4.90 -4.92 -2.19
N GLY A 149 5.63 -4.35 -3.15
CA GLY A 149 6.32 -3.08 -2.98
C GLY A 149 5.40 -1.93 -2.54
N VAL A 150 4.22 -1.78 -3.16
CA VAL A 150 3.25 -0.74 -2.74
C VAL A 150 2.72 -0.97 -1.34
N ARG A 151 2.45 -2.22 -0.97
CA ARG A 151 1.98 -2.56 0.37
C ARG A 151 3.01 -2.14 1.42
N GLU A 152 4.28 -2.49 1.20
CA GLU A 152 5.38 -2.16 2.09
C GLU A 152 5.62 -0.66 2.18
N ASP A 153 5.60 0.04 1.04
CA ASP A 153 5.77 1.49 1.01
C ASP A 153 4.62 2.19 1.75
N PHE A 154 3.38 1.81 1.47
CA PHE A 154 2.20 2.35 2.17
C PHE A 154 2.31 2.13 3.68
N GLU A 155 2.61 0.92 4.13
CA GLU A 155 2.75 0.63 5.56
C GLU A 155 3.85 1.45 6.22
N LYS A 156 5.04 1.53 5.61
CA LYS A 156 6.15 2.34 6.13
C LYS A 156 5.78 3.81 6.25
N ILE A 157 5.11 4.37 5.24
CA ILE A 157 4.74 5.80 5.24
C ILE A 157 3.66 6.07 6.29
N ILE A 158 2.67 5.18 6.44
CA ILE A 158 1.68 5.28 7.52
C ILE A 158 2.36 5.24 8.88
N GLN A 159 3.26 4.27 9.11
CA GLN A 159 4.01 4.19 10.37
C GLN A 159 4.80 5.44 10.65
N PHE A 160 5.50 5.96 9.64
CA PHE A 160 6.22 7.22 9.78
C PHE A 160 5.28 8.36 10.16
N CYS A 161 4.14 8.46 9.48
CA CYS A 161 3.24 9.59 9.64
C CYS A 161 2.42 9.58 10.94
N ILE A 162 2.02 8.41 11.45
CA ILE A 162 1.30 8.33 12.73
C ILE A 162 2.23 8.40 13.95
N ASN A 163 3.51 8.00 13.81
CA ASN A 163 4.46 7.97 14.92
C ASN A 163 5.39 9.19 14.96
N SER A 164 5.53 9.92 13.86
CA SER A 164 6.37 11.12 13.81
C SER A 164 5.67 12.28 14.48
N LYS A 165 6.25 12.74 15.60
CA LYS A 165 5.81 13.97 16.29
C LYS A 165 5.94 15.23 15.44
N ASP A 166 6.76 15.18 14.39
CA ASP A 166 7.06 16.33 13.53
C ASP A 166 6.09 16.46 12.35
N LEU A 167 5.29 15.43 12.03
CA LEU A 167 4.34 15.50 10.92
C LEU A 167 3.05 16.22 11.29
N ASP A 168 2.57 16.11 12.54
CA ASP A 168 1.31 16.69 13.04
C ASP A 168 0.15 16.68 12.03
N LEU A 169 0.07 15.63 11.19
CA LEU A 169 -0.93 15.51 10.16
C LEU A 169 -2.19 14.84 10.73
N PRO A 170 -3.38 15.35 10.41
CA PRO A 170 -4.62 14.59 10.61
C PRO A 170 -4.52 13.23 9.93
N LYS A 171 -4.94 12.17 10.64
CA LYS A 171 -4.89 10.80 10.13
C LYS A 171 -5.50 10.62 8.73
N PRO A 172 -6.63 11.25 8.36
CA PRO A 172 -7.11 11.12 6.98
C PRO A 172 -6.14 11.66 5.92
N GLN A 173 -5.50 12.79 6.19
CA GLN A 173 -4.49 13.37 5.31
C GLN A 173 -3.26 12.44 5.24
N CYS A 174 -2.88 11.84 6.36
CA CYS A 174 -1.83 10.82 6.41
C CYS A 174 -2.09 9.67 5.42
N GLY A 175 -3.33 9.18 5.37
CA GLY A 175 -3.75 8.13 4.44
C GLY A 175 -3.67 8.54 2.98
N GLU A 176 -4.13 9.76 2.66
CA GLU A 176 -4.05 10.32 1.30
C GLU A 176 -2.59 10.44 0.83
N TRP A 177 -1.72 10.99 1.66
CA TRP A 177 -0.29 11.14 1.36
C TRP A 177 0.41 9.79 1.23
N ALA A 178 0.14 8.84 2.14
CA ALA A 178 0.72 7.51 2.07
C ALA A 178 0.32 6.79 0.78
N ALA A 179 -0.96 6.83 0.40
CA ALA A 179 -1.42 6.18 -0.82
C ALA A 179 -0.87 6.87 -2.08
N LYS A 180 -0.88 8.21 -2.13
CA LYS A 180 -0.34 8.96 -3.26
C LYS A 180 1.15 8.71 -3.43
N THR A 181 1.90 8.73 -2.32
CA THR A 181 3.34 8.46 -2.33
C THR A 181 3.59 7.03 -2.77
N ALA A 182 2.97 6.02 -2.15
CA ALA A 182 3.15 4.61 -2.52
C ALA A 182 2.92 4.35 -4.03
N LYS A 183 1.95 5.03 -4.66
CA LYS A 183 1.72 4.96 -6.11
C LYS A 183 2.89 5.47 -6.97
N LEU A 184 3.73 6.38 -6.46
CA LEU A 184 4.94 6.79 -7.18
C LEU A 184 5.91 5.60 -7.39
N GLY A 185 5.84 4.59 -6.52
CA GLY A 185 6.61 3.36 -6.63
C GLY A 185 6.25 2.50 -7.85
N GLU A 186 5.12 2.78 -8.52
CA GLU A 186 4.68 2.02 -9.71
C GLU A 186 5.72 2.01 -10.82
N ARG A 187 6.45 3.13 -10.97
CA ARG A 187 7.46 3.32 -12.00
C ARG A 187 8.79 2.64 -11.67
N PHE A 188 8.96 2.19 -10.42
CA PHE A 188 10.24 1.78 -9.87
C PHE A 188 10.19 0.42 -9.15
N SER A 189 9.07 -0.31 -9.26
CA SER A 189 8.81 -1.58 -8.54
C SER A 189 8.79 -1.44 -7.01
N GLY A 190 8.30 -0.30 -6.50
CA GLY A 190 8.25 0.02 -5.07
C GLY A 190 9.56 0.57 -4.50
N GLY A 191 9.73 0.46 -3.20
CA GLY A 191 10.97 0.83 -2.48
C GLY A 191 11.19 2.33 -2.33
N ILE A 192 10.13 3.13 -2.41
CA ILE A 192 10.22 4.59 -2.38
C ILE A 192 10.03 5.17 -0.96
N ALA A 193 9.43 4.45 -0.02
CA ALA A 193 9.12 4.99 1.31
C ALA A 193 10.38 5.50 2.04
N ASP A 194 11.48 4.76 1.99
CA ASP A 194 12.71 5.15 2.68
C ASP A 194 13.32 6.43 2.07
N GLY A 195 13.26 6.57 0.74
CA GLY A 195 13.64 7.81 0.05
C GLY A 195 12.77 9.00 0.46
N PHE A 196 11.47 8.77 0.61
CA PHE A 196 10.49 9.80 0.94
C PHE A 196 10.74 10.31 2.36
N ILE A 197 10.83 9.38 3.32
CA ILE A 197 11.06 9.68 4.73
C ILE A 197 12.39 10.42 4.89
N ARG A 198 13.48 9.96 4.26
CA ARG A 198 14.77 10.65 4.32
C ARG A 198 14.71 12.06 3.75
N THR A 199 14.04 12.26 2.62
CA THR A 199 13.89 13.58 1.99
C THR A 199 13.09 14.51 2.89
N PHE A 200 11.98 14.02 3.46
CA PHE A 200 11.14 14.80 4.37
C PHE A 200 11.92 15.21 5.62
N VAL A 201 12.56 14.26 6.30
CA VAL A 201 13.31 14.51 7.55
C VAL A 201 14.41 15.54 7.29
N PHE A 202 15.12 15.41 6.16
CA PHE A 202 16.13 16.39 5.78
C PHE A 202 15.54 17.76 5.46
N ALA A 203 14.47 17.82 4.66
CA ALA A 203 13.83 19.06 4.25
C ALA A 203 13.24 19.84 5.42
N HIS A 204 12.67 19.14 6.41
CA HIS A 204 12.05 19.72 7.60
C HIS A 204 13.08 20.12 8.67
N ALA A 205 14.20 19.40 8.77
CA ALA A 205 15.20 19.66 9.80
C ALA A 205 15.80 21.08 9.69
N LYS A 206 16.06 21.71 10.85
CA LYS A 206 16.77 23.00 10.95
C LYS A 206 18.15 22.99 10.30
N THR A 207 18.81 21.82 10.28
CA THR A 207 20.12 21.61 9.67
C THR A 207 20.05 21.26 8.18
N GLY A 208 18.85 21.08 7.64
CA GLY A 208 18.61 20.91 6.20
C GLY A 208 17.96 22.17 5.63
N ALA A 209 16.84 22.01 4.92
CA ALA A 209 16.17 23.14 4.26
C ALA A 209 15.22 23.93 5.18
N ALA A 210 14.98 23.45 6.41
CA ALA A 210 14.11 24.08 7.41
C ALA A 210 12.72 24.48 6.87
N LEU A 211 12.16 23.66 5.98
CA LEU A 211 10.85 23.89 5.37
C LEU A 211 9.72 23.58 6.34
N SER A 212 8.55 24.18 6.10
CA SER A 212 7.32 23.77 6.78
C SER A 212 7.01 22.30 6.48
N THR A 213 6.27 21.62 7.35
CA THR A 213 5.83 20.22 7.14
C THR A 213 5.22 20.03 5.76
N PHE A 214 4.32 20.93 5.36
CA PHE A 214 3.63 20.84 4.08
C PHE A 214 4.57 21.00 2.87
N ASP A 215 5.49 21.96 2.94
CA ASP A 215 6.48 22.16 1.88
C ASP A 215 7.49 21.01 1.81
N ALA A 216 7.87 20.45 2.96
CA ALA A 216 8.74 19.27 3.04
C ALA A 216 8.07 18.02 2.43
N LEU A 217 6.78 17.81 2.67
CA LEU A 217 6.00 16.71 2.05
C LEU A 217 5.94 16.85 0.53
N ARG A 218 5.56 18.05 0.05
CA ARG A 218 5.51 18.35 -1.40
C ARG A 218 6.87 18.20 -2.07
N LEU A 219 7.93 18.66 -1.42
CA LEU A 219 9.28 18.51 -1.91
C LEU A 219 9.69 17.04 -1.98
N SER A 220 9.33 16.23 -0.99
CA SER A 220 9.67 14.81 -0.94
C SER A 220 9.00 14.03 -2.06
N GLU A 221 7.73 14.30 -2.35
CA GLU A 221 7.05 13.76 -3.52
C GLU A 221 7.71 14.19 -4.84
N LEU A 222 8.04 15.47 -4.97
CA LEU A 222 8.69 16.01 -6.18
C LEU A 222 10.01 15.29 -6.44
N VAL A 223 10.89 15.26 -5.43
CA VAL A 223 12.20 14.59 -5.52
C VAL A 223 12.00 13.13 -5.94
N LEU A 224 11.14 12.38 -5.23
CA LEU A 224 10.92 10.97 -5.52
C LEU A 224 10.25 10.67 -6.86
N SER A 225 9.56 11.65 -7.46
CA SER A 225 9.02 11.48 -8.81
C SER A 225 10.09 11.20 -9.87
N HIS A 226 11.36 11.49 -9.54
CA HIS A 226 12.54 11.24 -10.38
C HIS A 226 13.24 9.89 -10.09
N GLY A 227 12.73 9.07 -9.16
CA GLY A 227 13.19 7.69 -8.94
C GLY A 227 13.97 7.43 -7.64
N PRO A 228 14.36 6.18 -7.36
CA PRO A 228 14.85 5.77 -6.04
C PRO A 228 16.16 6.45 -5.59
N GLY A 229 17.02 6.85 -6.53
CA GLY A 229 18.27 7.57 -6.25
C GLY A 229 18.12 9.07 -6.00
N SER A 230 16.94 9.64 -6.29
CA SER A 230 16.72 11.09 -6.29
C SER A 230 16.87 11.71 -4.90
N ALA A 231 16.45 11.00 -3.85
CA ALA A 231 16.59 11.45 -2.47
C ALA A 231 18.06 11.69 -2.09
N GLU A 232 18.94 10.76 -2.46
CA GLU A 232 20.37 10.88 -2.13
C GLU A 232 21.02 12.01 -2.93
N ASN A 233 20.73 12.08 -4.23
CA ASN A 233 21.21 13.16 -5.09
C ASN A 233 20.76 14.53 -4.58
N PHE A 234 19.49 14.67 -4.18
CA PHE A 234 18.95 15.88 -3.58
C PHE A 234 19.71 16.28 -2.29
N ILE A 235 19.82 15.35 -1.33
CA ILE A 235 20.43 15.62 -0.03
C ILE A 235 21.92 15.98 -0.18
N GLN A 236 22.67 15.24 -1.00
CA GLN A 236 24.08 15.52 -1.25
C GLN A 236 24.28 16.86 -1.94
N ALA A 237 23.48 17.15 -2.97
CA ALA A 237 23.54 18.40 -3.71
C ALA A 237 23.25 19.61 -2.81
N TYR A 238 22.21 19.53 -1.95
CA TYR A 238 21.92 20.60 -1.00
C TYR A 238 23.09 20.83 -0.05
N LYS A 239 23.61 19.76 0.57
CA LYS A 239 24.73 19.83 1.52
C LYS A 239 25.98 20.43 0.87
N PHE A 240 26.29 20.02 -0.36
CA PHE A 240 27.39 20.59 -1.13
C PHE A 240 27.15 22.06 -1.48
N GLY A 241 25.91 22.40 -1.85
CA GLY A 241 25.48 23.77 -2.16
C GLY A 241 25.76 24.74 -1.04
N VAL A 242 25.32 24.44 0.19
CA VAL A 242 25.46 25.33 1.36
C VAL A 242 26.84 25.26 2.05
N SER A 243 27.66 24.26 1.73
CA SER A 243 28.95 24.05 2.40
C SER A 243 29.96 25.17 2.11
N LYS A 244 30.77 25.53 3.12
CA LYS A 244 31.89 26.48 2.98
C LYS A 244 32.93 26.03 1.95
N ASN A 245 33.12 24.71 1.81
CA ASN A 245 34.06 24.10 0.87
C ASN A 245 33.36 23.63 -0.42
N GLY A 246 32.05 23.88 -0.57
CA GLY A 246 31.28 23.55 -1.76
C GLY A 246 30.97 24.81 -2.56
N LEU A 247 29.72 24.96 -3.01
CA LEU A 247 29.32 26.08 -3.86
C LEU A 247 29.05 27.38 -3.11
N ARG A 248 28.93 27.32 -1.77
CA ARG A 248 28.66 28.48 -0.89
C ARG A 248 27.39 29.26 -1.28
N LEU A 249 26.38 28.54 -1.77
CA LEU A 249 25.07 29.08 -2.14
C LEU A 249 24.26 29.46 -0.89
N SER A 250 23.33 30.39 -1.04
CA SER A 250 22.28 30.60 -0.05
C SER A 250 21.37 29.37 0.06
N GLY A 251 20.59 29.27 1.14
CA GLY A 251 19.69 28.12 1.34
C GLY A 251 18.66 27.94 0.22
N GLN A 252 18.18 29.03 -0.39
CA GLN A 252 17.23 28.97 -1.51
C GLN A 252 17.90 28.53 -2.81
N GLU A 253 19.08 29.07 -3.12
CA GLU A 253 19.86 28.67 -4.30
C GLU A 253 20.30 27.20 -4.20
N ALA A 254 20.75 26.75 -3.02
CA ALA A 254 21.08 25.35 -2.77
C ALA A 254 19.86 24.43 -2.90
N LEU A 255 18.67 24.88 -2.50
CA LEU A 255 17.43 24.13 -2.67
C LEU A 255 17.06 23.97 -4.15
N HIS A 256 17.23 25.03 -4.95
CA HIS A 256 17.00 24.97 -6.39
C HIS A 256 17.98 24.02 -7.07
N PHE A 257 19.28 24.19 -6.81
CA PHE A 257 20.34 23.30 -7.30
C PHE A 257 20.08 21.82 -6.92
N ALA A 258 19.67 21.56 -5.68
CA ALA A 258 19.39 20.20 -5.23
C ALA A 258 18.22 19.54 -5.96
N LYS A 259 17.18 20.30 -6.31
CA LYS A 259 16.06 19.81 -7.12
C LYS A 259 16.53 19.42 -8.52
N GLU A 260 17.34 20.25 -9.16
CA GLU A 260 17.91 19.95 -10.49
C GLU A 260 18.75 18.67 -10.46
N MET A 261 19.58 18.48 -9.43
CA MET A 261 20.38 17.24 -9.31
C MET A 261 19.50 16.00 -9.07
N ALA A 262 18.37 16.14 -8.38
CA ALA A 262 17.42 15.06 -8.19
C ALA A 262 16.79 14.61 -9.53
N GLU A 263 16.46 15.56 -10.40
CA GLU A 263 15.88 15.31 -11.72
C GLU A 263 16.78 14.42 -12.60
N TYR A 264 18.10 14.62 -12.51
CA TYR A 264 19.09 13.89 -13.30
C TYR A 264 19.16 12.39 -12.98
N THR A 265 18.56 11.94 -11.88
CA THR A 265 18.44 10.51 -11.53
C THR A 265 17.67 9.71 -12.57
N SER A 266 16.71 10.34 -13.24
CA SER A 266 15.78 9.69 -14.18
C SER A 266 16.24 9.72 -15.63
N MET A 267 17.37 10.36 -15.94
CA MET A 267 17.90 10.40 -17.30
C MET A 267 18.55 9.06 -17.63
N PRO A 268 18.26 8.46 -18.81
CA PRO A 268 19.10 7.40 -19.34
C PRO A 268 20.54 7.90 -19.32
N THR A 269 21.46 7.13 -18.73
CA THR A 269 22.89 7.38 -18.94
C THR A 269 23.09 7.47 -20.45
N PRO A 270 23.63 8.58 -20.99
CA PRO A 270 23.91 8.63 -22.41
C PRO A 270 24.77 7.41 -22.75
N GLU A 271 24.27 6.57 -23.67
CA GLU A 271 25.04 5.45 -24.18
C GLU A 271 26.40 6.02 -24.61
N ASN A 272 27.45 5.60 -23.92
CA ASN A 272 28.78 6.14 -24.10
C ASN A 272 29.19 5.92 -25.57
N PRO A 273 29.23 6.95 -26.44
CA PRO A 273 29.49 6.75 -27.87
C PRO A 273 30.92 6.25 -28.12
N VAL A 274 31.77 6.30 -27.10
CA VAL A 274 33.23 6.09 -27.19
C VAL A 274 33.60 4.60 -27.14
N LEU A 275 32.67 3.68 -26.85
CA LEU A 275 32.95 2.23 -26.86
C LEU A 275 32.34 1.46 -28.05
N ALA A 276 31.65 2.16 -28.96
CA ALA A 276 31.04 1.54 -30.15
C ALA A 276 31.95 1.54 -31.40
N SER A 277 33.17 2.11 -31.35
CA SER A 277 34.07 2.23 -32.51
C SER A 277 35.15 1.14 -32.62
N HIS A 278 35.04 0.04 -31.87
CA HIS A 278 35.93 -1.12 -32.01
C HIS A 278 35.15 -2.44 -32.11
N LYS A 279 34.37 -2.60 -33.17
CA LYS A 279 34.00 -3.90 -33.73
C LYS A 279 34.01 -3.83 -35.25
#